data_AF-A0A839W7Q4-F1
#
_entry.id   AF-A0A839W7Q4-F1
#
_cell.length_a   1.000
_cell.length_b   1.000
_cell.length_c   1.000
_cell.angle_alpha   90.00
_cell.angle_beta   90.00
_cell.angle_gamma   90.00
#
_symmetry.space_group_name_H-M   'P 1'
#
loop_
_entity.id
_entity.type
_entity.pdbx_description
1 polymer ?
#
loop_
_entity_poly.entity_id
_entity_poly.type
_entity_poly.pdbx_seq_one_letter_code
_entity_poly.pdbx_strand_id
1 'polypeptide(L)' 'MSVTTSKAAAATEKVQERMGRAIERLEQDFNGRIIDGRGVYADPSRQRHALSAVIAELTAARDLMNATTWPAD' A
#
# COMPACT_ATOMS: atom_id res chain seq x y z
N MET A 1 -16.59 -16.65 -19.16
CA MET A 1 -15.50 -16.07 -18.36
C MET A 1 -15.15 -17.07 -17.26
N SER A 2 -13.91 -17.56 -17.19
CA SER A 2 -13.53 -18.63 -16.25
C SER A 2 -13.53 -18.13 -14.81
N VAL A 3 -13.91 -18.96 -13.84
CA VAL A 3 -13.90 -18.65 -12.39
C VAL A 3 -12.52 -18.16 -11.93
N THR A 4 -11.45 -18.71 -12.51
CA THR A 4 -10.07 -18.31 -12.25
C THR A 4 -9.81 -16.85 -12.65
N THR A 5 -10.28 -16.44 -13.83
CA THR A 5 -10.13 -15.07 -14.33
C THR A 5 -10.88 -14.07 -13.44
N SER A 6 -12.07 -14.44 -12.96
CA SER A 6 -12.84 -13.59 -12.03
C SER A 6 -12.15 -13.43 -10.66
N LYS A 7 -11.58 -14.51 -10.12
CA LYS A 7 -10.80 -14.46 -8.86
C LYS A 7 -9.52 -13.64 -9.01
N ALA A 8 -8.81 -13.78 -10.13
CA ALA A 8 -7.62 -13.00 -10.44
C ALA A 8 -7.95 -11.49 -10.54
N ALA A 9 -9.03 -11.13 -11.24
CA ALA A 9 -9.46 -9.72 -11.34
C ALA A 9 -9.78 -9.11 -9.96
N ALA A 10 -10.54 -9.83 -9.12
CA ALA A 10 -10.85 -9.37 -7.77
C ALA A 10 -9.60 -9.26 -6.86
N ALA A 11 -8.61 -10.14 -7.06
CA ALA A 11 -7.33 -10.04 -6.37
C ALA A 11 -6.55 -8.80 -6.84
N THR A 12 -6.52 -8.52 -8.15
CA THR A 12 -5.89 -7.32 -8.71
C THR A 12 -6.47 -6.04 -8.13
N GLU A 13 -7.80 -5.90 -8.08
CA GLU A 13 -8.48 -4.74 -7.48
C GLU A 13 -8.04 -4.52 -6.03
N LYS A 14 -8.05 -5.58 -5.21
CA LYS A 14 -7.65 -5.51 -3.80
C LYS A 14 -6.17 -5.21 -3.62
N VAL A 15 -5.30 -5.73 -4.49
CA VAL A 15 -3.86 -5.39 -4.47
C VAL A 15 -3.69 -3.91 -4.77
N GLN A 16 -4.36 -3.38 -5.81
CA GLN A 16 -4.30 -1.97 -6.16
C GLN A 16 -4.80 -1.06 -5.02
N GLU A 17 -5.90 -1.45 -4.37
CA GLU A 17 -6.45 -0.72 -3.22
C GLU A 17 -5.44 -0.63 -2.06
N ARG A 18 -4.76 -1.74 -1.74
CA ARG A 18 -3.71 -1.78 -0.71
C ARG A 18 -2.50 -0.93 -1.08
N MET A 19 -2.07 -1.00 -2.34
CA MET A 19 -0.98 -0.18 -2.85
C MET A 19 -1.31 1.31 -2.77
N GLY A 20 -2.55 1.70 -3.11
CA GLY A 20 -3.04 3.07 -2.97
C GLY A 20 -2.93 3.57 -1.54
N ARG A 21 -3.44 2.80 -0.56
CA ARG A 21 -3.31 3.16 0.87
C ARG A 21 -1.86 3.29 1.33
N ALA A 22 -0.98 2.42 0.87
CA ALA A 22 0.44 2.48 1.20
C ALA A 22 1.07 3.78 0.67
N ILE A 23 0.78 4.15 -0.58
CA ILE A 23 1.28 5.38 -1.20
C ILE A 23 0.73 6.61 -0.49
N GLU A 24 -0.59 6.68 -0.26
CA GLU A 24 -1.22 7.79 0.45
C GLU A 24 -0.58 8.03 1.82
N ARG A 25 -0.25 6.95 2.52
CA ARG A 25 0.37 7.05 3.85
C ARG A 25 1.82 7.52 3.80
N LEU A 26 2.58 7.07 2.81
CA LEU A 26 3.92 7.61 2.56
C LEU A 26 3.84 9.11 2.21
N GLU A 27 2.90 9.50 1.36
CA GLU A 27 2.74 10.90 0.98
C GLU A 27 2.30 11.77 2.17
N GLN A 28 1.40 11.29 3.03
CA GLN A 28 0.92 12.06 4.18
C GLN A 28 1.97 12.21 5.29
N ASP A 29 2.73 11.14 5.58
CA ASP A 29 3.57 11.07 6.76
C ASP A 29 5.08 11.23 6.47
N PHE A 30 5.53 11.08 5.21
CA PHE A 30 6.93 11.25 4.80
C PHE A 30 7.22 12.47 3.93
N ASN A 31 6.27 12.92 3.09
CA ASN A 31 6.44 14.22 2.45
C ASN A 31 6.18 15.27 3.52
N GLY A 32 7.25 15.80 4.10
CA GLY A 32 7.15 16.79 5.15
C GLY A 32 6.16 17.89 4.76
N ARG A 33 5.20 18.19 5.63
CA ARG A 33 4.36 19.39 5.48
C ARG A 33 5.22 20.63 5.72
N ILE A 34 5.54 21.41 4.69
CA ILE A 34 6.16 22.73 4.88
C ILE A 34 5.16 23.55 5.71
N ILE A 35 5.46 23.72 7.00
CA ILE A 35 4.71 24.61 7.90
C ILE A 35 5.57 25.85 8.07
N ASP A 36 5.05 26.99 7.62
CA ASP A 36 5.64 28.33 7.82
C ASP A 36 7.10 28.51 7.36
N GLY A 37 7.47 27.90 6.22
CA GLY A 37 8.76 28.16 5.57
C GLY A 37 10.00 27.66 6.32
N ARG A 38 9.82 26.87 7.39
CA ARG A 38 10.91 26.16 8.07
C ARG A 38 10.79 24.67 7.79
N GLY A 39 11.94 24.04 7.51
CA GLY A 39 12.04 22.61 7.23
C GLY A 39 11.30 21.78 8.27
N VAL A 40 10.53 20.83 7.77
CA VAL A 40 9.50 20.10 8.49
C VAL A 40 10.13 19.23 9.57
N TYR A 41 9.72 19.42 10.82
CA TYR A 41 9.99 18.46 11.87
C TYR A 41 9.07 17.25 11.66
N ALA A 42 9.52 16.27 10.87
CA ALA A 42 8.80 15.02 10.77
C ALA A 42 8.97 14.27 12.09
N ASP A 43 7.89 14.15 12.88
CA ASP A 43 7.91 13.41 14.14
C ASP A 43 8.35 11.96 13.86
N PRO A 44 9.53 11.53 14.32
CA PRO A 44 10.06 10.19 14.03
C PRO A 44 9.14 9.08 14.52
N SER A 45 8.34 9.33 15.56
CA SER A 45 7.35 8.38 16.07
C SER A 45 6.24 8.16 15.05
N ARG A 46 5.70 9.25 14.49
CA ARG A 46 4.70 9.18 13.40
C ARG A 46 5.25 8.50 12.16
N GLN A 47 6.46 8.85 11.74
CA GLN A 47 7.11 8.20 10.59
C GLN A 47 7.30 6.69 10.81
N ARG A 48 7.72 6.27 12.01
CA ARG A 48 7.83 4.85 12.35
C ARG A 48 6.48 4.13 12.29
N HIS A 49 5.42 4.75 12.80
CA HIS A 49 4.06 4.19 12.74
C HIS A 49 3.55 4.10 11.30
N ALA A 50 3.75 5.15 10.50
CA ALA A 50 3.41 5.18 9.09
C ALA A 50 4.15 4.08 8.32
N LEU A 51 5.47 3.95 8.52
CA LEU A 51 6.28 2.91 7.89
C LEU A 51 5.79 1.50 8.26
N SER A 52 5.46 1.28 9.53
CA SER A 52 4.94 -0.01 10.00
C SER A 52 3.60 -0.36 9.30
N ALA A 53 2.72 0.63 9.15
CA ALA A 53 1.45 0.45 8.46
C ALA A 53 1.63 0.20 6.95
N VAL A 54 2.56 0.92 6.30
CA VAL A 54 2.92 0.71 4.90
C VAL A 54 3.45 -0.70 4.68
N ILE A 55 4.38 -1.16 5.53
CA ILE A 55 4.92 -2.52 5.47
C ILE A 55 3.79 -3.56 5.60
N ALA A 56 2.83 -3.34 6.50
CA ALA A 56 1.69 -4.23 6.67
C ALA A 56 0.81 -4.31 5.41
N GLU A 57 0.49 -3.17 4.78
CA GLU A 57 -0.30 -3.14 3.53
C GLU A 57 0.43 -3.82 2.37
N LEU A 58 1.74 -3.56 2.21
CA LEU A 58 2.56 -4.20 1.18
C LEU A 58 2.68 -5.71 1.39
N THR A 59 2.83 -6.15 2.65
CA THR A 59 2.87 -7.58 2.99
C THR A 59 1.54 -8.25 2.65
N ALA A 60 0.42 -7.64 3.02
CA ALA A 60 -0.90 -8.18 2.71
C ALA A 60 -1.18 -8.22 1.20
N ALA A 61 -0.71 -7.23 0.44
CA ALA A 61 -0.79 -7.23 -1.02
C ALA A 61 0.03 -8.37 -1.64
N ARG A 62 1.27 -8.57 -1.16
CA ARG A 62 2.14 -9.67 -1.59
C ARG A 62 1.52 -11.03 -1.28
N ASP A 63 1.00 -11.21 -0.07
CA ASP A 63 0.37 -12.47 0.35
C ASP A 63 -0.86 -12.78 -0.50
N LEU A 64 -1.66 -11.77 -0.83
CA LEU A 64 -2.80 -11.92 -1.74
C LEU A 64 -2.35 -12.32 -3.15
N MET A 65 -1.29 -11.70 -3.69
CA MET A 65 -0.76 -12.10 -5.00
C MET A 65 -0.26 -13.55 -5.01
N ASN A 66 0.42 -13.98 -3.95
CA ASN A 66 0.93 -15.35 -3.82
C ASN A 66 -0.20 -16.38 -3.64
N ALA A 67 -1.26 -16.02 -2.93
CA ALA A 67 -2.42 -16.89 -2.71
C ALA A 67 -3.35 -16.98 -3.93
N THR A 68 -3.24 -16.05 -4.87
CA THR A 68 -4.10 -16.00 -6.05
C THR A 68 -3.60 -16.97 -7.12
N THR A 69 -4.48 -17.87 -7.58
CA THR A 69 -4.21 -18.67 -8.78
C THR A 69 -4.40 -17.79 -10.01
N TRP A 70 -3.30 -17.44 -10.67
CA TRP A 70 -3.32 -16.66 -11.89
C TRP A 70 -3.62 -17.56 -13.09
N PRO A 71 -4.47 -17.12 -14.04
CA PRO A 71 -4.60 -17.82 -15.31
C PRO A 71 -3.22 -17.84 -15.98
N ALA A 72 -2.76 -19.03 -16.36
CA ALA A 72 -1.61 -19.17 -17.25
C ALA A 72 -2.06 -18.79 -18.66
N ASP A 73 -1.20 -18.05 -19.37
CA ASP A 73 -1.39 -17.73 -20.79
C ASP A 73 -1.48 -19.00 -21.66
#